data_AF-A0A3D6DXM8-F1
#
_entry.id   AF-A0A3D6DXM8-F1
#
_cell.length_a   1.000
_cell.length_b   1.000
_cell.length_c   1.000
_cell.angle_alpha   90.00
_cell.angle_beta   90.00
_cell.angle_gamma   90.00
#
_symmetry.space_group_name_H-M   'P 1'
#
loop_
_entity.id
_entity.type
_entity.pdbx_description
1 polymer ?
#
loop_
_entity_poly.entity_id
_entity_poly.type
_entity_poly.pdbx_seq_one_letter_code
_entity_poly.pdbx_strand_id
1 'polypeptide(L)' 'MISRDEFRQIMDNGVWHQNSSLIQILGLCPLLAVTTTLVNGVMLSLATIIVMA' A
#
# COMPACT_ATOMS: atom_id res chain seq x y z
N MET A 1 -5.91 27.73 19.54
CA MET A 1 -6.47 26.39 19.85
C MET A 1 -6.60 25.67 18.53
N ILE A 2 -5.75 24.68 18.29
CA ILE A 2 -5.84 23.84 17.08
C ILE A 2 -7.06 22.93 17.23
N SER A 3 -8.00 23.01 16.27
CA SER A 3 -9.22 22.20 16.33
C SER A 3 -8.87 20.72 16.09
N ARG A 4 -9.64 19.80 16.67
CA ARG A 4 -9.45 18.35 16.47
C ARG A 4 -9.51 17.98 14.97
N ASP A 5 -10.27 18.72 14.19
CA ASP A 5 -10.41 18.54 12.74
C ASP A 5 -9.12 18.89 11.98
N GLU A 6 -8.45 19.99 12.35
CA GLU A 6 -7.14 20.33 11.78
C GLU A 6 -6.08 19.29 12.13
N PHE A 7 -6.09 18.78 13.36
CA PHE A 7 -5.16 17.70 13.76
C PHE A 7 -5.36 16.43 12.94
N ARG A 8 -6.62 16.05 12.65
CA ARG A 8 -6.94 14.92 11.78
C ARG A 8 -6.47 15.19 10.35
N GLN A 9 -6.70 16.38 9.81
CA GLN A 9 -6.24 16.73 8.47
C GLN A 9 -4.72 16.69 8.35
N ILE A 10 -3.98 17.21 9.35
CA ILE A 10 -2.51 17.20 9.35
C ILE A 10 -1.97 15.77 9.46
N MET A 11 -2.57 14.93 10.29
CA MET A 11 -2.18 13.52 10.39
C MET A 11 -2.47 12.76 9.09
N ASP A 12 -3.63 12.97 8.47
CA ASP A 12 -4.00 12.28 7.23
C ASP A 12 -3.08 12.73 6.08
N ASN A 13 -2.88 14.05 5.92
CA ASN A 13 -1.94 14.56 4.94
C ASN A 13 -0.50 14.12 5.21
N GLY A 14 -0.04 14.14 6.47
CA GLY A 14 1.33 13.79 6.82
C GLY A 14 1.66 12.33 6.62
N VAL A 15 0.77 11.43 7.06
CA VAL A 15 0.97 9.98 7.02
C VAL A 15 0.67 9.41 5.63
N TRP A 16 -0.39 9.89 4.96
CA TRP A 16 -0.86 9.30 3.71
C TRP A 16 -0.46 10.11 2.47
N HIS A 17 -0.56 11.44 2.50
CA HIS A 17 -0.37 12.25 1.29
C HIS A 17 1.07 12.76 1.09
N GLN A 18 1.80 13.00 2.17
CA GLN A 18 3.18 13.51 2.14
C GLN A 18 4.23 12.40 2.17
N ASN A 19 3.89 11.22 2.71
CA ASN A 19 4.82 10.10 2.86
C ASN A 19 4.34 8.85 2.12
N SER A 20 4.33 8.91 0.78
CA SER A 20 4.01 7.75 -0.07
C SER A 20 4.90 6.52 0.23
N SER A 21 6.17 6.74 0.63
CA SER A 21 7.07 5.65 1.05
C SER A 21 6.54 4.85 2.23
N LEU A 22 5.78 5.45 3.15
CA LEU A 22 5.20 4.73 4.27
C LEU A 22 4.12 3.76 3.79
N ILE A 23 3.24 4.21 2.90
CA ILE A 23 2.21 3.38 2.25
C ILE A 23 2.86 2.28 1.42
N GLN A 24 3.95 2.60 0.72
CA GLN A 24 4.67 1.65 -0.13
C GLN A 24 5.32 0.52 0.68
N ILE A 25 5.96 0.84 1.81
CA ILE A 25 6.53 -0.18 2.71
C ILE A 25 5.41 -1.00 3.39
N LEU A 26 4.31 -0.35 3.78
CA LEU A 26 3.13 -1.03 4.33
C LEU A 26 2.45 -1.94 3.31
N GLY A 27 2.56 -1.66 2.01
CA GLY A 27 2.11 -2.53 0.92
C GLY A 27 3.12 -3.63 0.58
N LEU A 28 4.43 -3.37 0.72
CA LEU A 28 5.50 -4.34 0.46
C LEU A 28 5.45 -5.53 1.43
N CYS A 29 5.31 -5.30 2.73
CA CYS A 29 5.21 -6.39 3.72
C CYS A 29 4.07 -7.39 3.43
N PRO A 30 2.81 -6.97 3.16
CA PRO A 30 1.74 -7.89 2.79
C PRO A 30 1.90 -8.47 1.39
N LEU A 31 2.55 -7.76 0.45
CA LEU A 31 2.92 -8.32 -0.86
C LEU A 31 3.91 -9.50 -0.71
N LEU A 32 4.89 -9.39 0.19
CA LEU A 32 5.79 -10.50 0.50
C LEU A 32 5.09 -11.62 1.29
N ALA A 33 4.10 -11.30 2.12
CA ALA A 33 3.33 -12.31 2.85
C ALA A 33 2.43 -13.13 1.92
N VAL A 34 1.77 -12.50 0.94
CA VAL A 34 0.83 -13.18 0.04
C VAL A 34 1.51 -14.07 -0.99
N THR A 35 2.77 -13.77 -1.36
CA THR A 35 3.57 -14.61 -2.28
C THR A 35 4.13 -15.88 -1.65
N THR A 36 4.02 -16.05 -0.32
CA THR A 36 4.39 -17.32 0.36
C THR A 36 3.51 -18.49 -0.03
N THR A 37 2.31 -18.23 -0.58
CA THR A 37 1.42 -19.25 -1.11
C THR A 37 1.59 -19.35 -2.63
N LEU A 38 1.93 -20.56 -3.11
CA LEU A 38 2.16 -20.85 -4.54
C LEU A 38 1.01 -20.36 -5.43
N VAL A 39 -0.23 -20.52 -4.99
CA VAL A 39 -1.42 -20.12 -5.76
C VAL A 39 -1.55 -18.60 -5.90
N ASN A 40 -1.32 -17.82 -4.83
CA ASN A 40 -1.41 -16.36 -4.93
C ASN A 40 -0.25 -15.76 -5.72
N GLY A 41 0.96 -16.32 -5.62
CA GLY A 41 2.10 -15.88 -6.42
C GLY A 41 1.89 -16.12 -7.92
N VAL A 42 1.41 -17.32 -8.29
CA VAL A 42 1.11 -17.67 -9.69
C VAL A 42 0.02 -16.78 -10.27
N MET A 43 -1.08 -16.56 -9.55
CA MET A 43 -2.17 -15.67 -9.99
C MET A 43 -1.68 -14.24 -10.23
N LEU A 44 -0.82 -13.71 -9.35
CA LEU A 44 -0.26 -12.36 -9.49
C LEU A 44 0.61 -12.24 -10.76
N SER A 45 1.48 -13.22 -11.01
CA SER A 45 2.30 -13.26 -12.23
C SER A 45 1.47 -13.43 -13.50
N LEU A 46 0.43 -14.28 -13.46
CA LEU A 46 -0.47 -14.48 -14.59
C LEU A 46 -1.22 -13.19 -14.94
N ALA A 47 -1.80 -12.52 -13.93
CA ALA A 47 -2.50 -11.25 -14.13
C ALA A 47 -1.58 -10.17 -14.70
N THR A 48 -0.32 -10.15 -14.26
CA THR A 48 0.71 -9.21 -14.73
C THR A 48 1.09 -9.44 -16.19
N ILE A 49 1.22 -10.70 -16.62
CA ILE A 49 1.45 -11.05 -18.03
C ILE A 49 0.24 -10.69 -18.89
N ILE A 50 -0.98 -10.97 -18.42
CA ILE A 50 -2.22 -10.70 -19.17
C ILE A 50 -2.45 -9.19 -19.39
N VAL A 51 -2.11 -8.35 -18.41
CA VAL A 51 -2.25 -6.88 -18.54
C VAL A 51 -1.17 -6.27 -19.45
N MET A 52 0.02 -6.86 -19.51
CA MET A 52 1.13 -6.35 -20.31
C MET A 52 1.25 -6.97 -21.71
N ALA A 53 0.63 -8.12 -21.96
CA ALA A 53 0.50 -8.73 -23.28
C ALA A 53 -0.59 -8.01 -24.10
#